data_AF-A0A1H8XY37-F1
#
_entry.id   AF-A0A1H8XY37-F1
#
_cell.length_a   1.000
_cell.length_b   1.000
_cell.length_c   1.000
_cell.angle_alpha   90.00
_cell.angle_beta   90.00
_cell.angle_gamma   90.00
#
_symmetry.space_group_name_H-M   'P 1'
#
loop_
_entity.id
_entity.type
_entity.pdbx_description
1 polymer ?
#
loop_
_entity_poly.entity_id
_entity_poly.type
_entity_poly.pdbx_seq_one_letter_code
_entity_poly.pdbx_strand_id
1 'polypeptide(L)'
;LLYGQGEGREIYAAIGKAADLGAHPGFDAEYYLLSNLDVARAATSSGRDPFAFAYDHYQLYGWKEGRNPDAVFDTKGYLNAYGDVKAAGVDPLLHYDLYGWKEGRDPSKGFDTTAYLATNGDVARSKVDPMLHYLQYGALEGRAAPGDTTFGFGNQG
;
A
#
# COMPACT_ATOMS: atom_id res chain seq x y z
N LEU A 1 -7.02 -11.75 22.57
CA LEU A 1 -6.43 -10.41 22.77
C LEU A 1 -6.70 -9.65 21.50
N LEU A 2 -7.57 -8.65 21.61
CA LEU A 2 -8.05 -7.83 20.49
C LEU A 2 -6.85 -7.18 19.79
N TYR A 3 -6.80 -7.36 18.48
CA TYR A 3 -5.84 -6.73 17.57
C TYR A 3 -5.63 -5.25 17.92
N GLY A 4 -4.46 -4.94 18.50
CA GLY A 4 -3.86 -3.61 18.60
C GLY A 4 -4.54 -2.54 19.47
N GLN A 5 -5.83 -2.64 19.78
CA GLN A 5 -6.58 -1.55 20.44
C GLN A 5 -6.27 -1.38 21.94
N GLY A 6 -5.47 -2.26 22.55
CA GLY A 6 -5.10 -2.18 23.97
C GLY A 6 -3.87 -1.34 24.30
N GLU A 7 -3.09 -0.87 23.31
CA GLU A 7 -1.74 -0.34 23.56
C GLU A 7 -1.51 1.12 23.17
N GLY A 8 -2.56 1.89 22.84
CA GLY A 8 -2.44 3.34 22.68
C GLY A 8 -1.45 3.80 21.60
N ARG A 9 -1.32 3.06 20.49
CA ARG A 9 -0.43 3.44 19.40
C ARG A 9 -1.11 4.41 18.44
N GLU A 10 -0.46 5.55 18.23
CA GLU A 10 -0.82 6.51 17.18
C GLU A 10 -0.72 5.85 15.80
N ILE A 11 -1.55 6.38 14.90
CA ILE A 11 -2.11 5.80 13.67
C ILE A 11 -1.07 5.46 12.58
N TYR A 12 0.23 5.68 12.84
CA TYR A 12 1.34 5.45 11.91
C TYR A 12 2.12 4.15 12.14
N ALA A 13 1.78 3.35 13.15
CA ALA A 13 2.52 2.13 13.53
C ALA A 13 1.86 0.81 13.10
N ALA A 14 1.22 0.77 11.93
CA ALA A 14 0.78 -0.48 11.29
C ALA A 14 1.48 -0.60 9.92
N ILE A 15 2.80 -0.72 9.96
CA ILE A 15 3.54 -1.46 8.94
C ILE A 15 3.62 -2.87 9.50
N GLY A 16 2.91 -3.81 8.90
CA GLY A 16 2.91 -5.22 9.22
C GLY A 16 4.33 -5.82 9.13
N LYS A 17 4.48 -7.10 9.44
CA LYS A 17 5.82 -7.72 9.41
C LYS A 17 6.44 -7.51 8.03
N ALA A 18 7.69 -7.02 7.97
CA ALA A 18 8.41 -6.83 6.72
C ALA A 18 8.45 -8.09 5.82
N ALA A 19 8.32 -9.28 6.42
CA ALA A 19 8.17 -10.56 5.71
C ALA A 19 6.90 -10.64 4.85
N ASP A 20 5.79 -10.07 5.30
CA ASP A 20 4.50 -10.10 4.60
C ASP A 20 4.55 -9.18 3.37
N LEU A 21 5.16 -7.98 3.52
CA LEU A 21 5.43 -7.06 2.41
C LEU A 21 6.44 -7.62 1.39
N GLY A 22 7.26 -8.61 1.77
CA GLY A 22 8.18 -9.30 0.86
C GLY A 22 7.51 -10.44 0.09
N ALA A 23 6.58 -11.16 0.71
CA ALA A 23 5.82 -12.23 0.07
C ALA A 23 4.75 -11.68 -0.90
N HIS A 24 4.16 -10.54 -0.54
CA HIS A 24 3.15 -9.83 -1.31
C HIS A 24 3.52 -8.34 -1.36
N PRO A 25 4.30 -7.91 -2.37
CA PRO A 25 4.77 -6.52 -2.49
C PRO A 25 3.65 -5.50 -2.27
N GLY A 26 3.83 -4.69 -1.23
CA GLY A 26 2.92 -3.61 -0.85
C GLY A 26 1.62 -4.03 -0.16
N PHE A 27 1.36 -5.32 0.07
CA PHE A 27 0.17 -5.75 0.81
C PHE A 27 0.48 -5.90 2.30
N ASP A 28 -0.21 -5.14 3.14
CA ASP A 28 -0.11 -5.24 4.59
C ASP A 28 -1.34 -5.95 5.16
N ALA A 29 -1.19 -7.24 5.45
CA ALA A 29 -2.27 -8.07 5.96
C ALA A 29 -2.82 -7.58 7.32
N GLU A 30 -1.97 -7.03 8.19
CA GLU A 30 -2.39 -6.53 9.49
C GLU A 30 -3.21 -5.24 9.33
N TYR A 31 -2.69 -4.28 8.56
CA TYR A 31 -3.44 -3.07 8.19
C TYR A 31 -4.78 -3.43 7.55
N TYR A 32 -4.77 -4.39 6.62
CA TYR A 32 -5.96 -4.78 5.87
C TYR A 32 -7.02 -5.38 6.77
N LEU A 33 -6.66 -6.29 7.68
CA LEU A 33 -7.60 -6.89 8.64
C LEU A 33 -8.12 -5.88 9.66
N LEU A 34 -7.27 -4.97 10.15
CA LEU A 34 -7.67 -3.92 11.08
C LEU A 34 -8.64 -2.92 10.43
N SER A 35 -8.43 -2.61 9.16
CA SER A 35 -9.27 -1.69 8.38
C SER A 35 -10.58 -2.33 7.90
N ASN A 36 -10.63 -3.67 7.83
CA ASN A 36 -11.73 -4.44 7.26
C ASN A 36 -12.25 -5.51 8.24
N LEU A 37 -13.00 -5.07 9.25
CA LEU A 37 -13.46 -5.94 10.35
C LEU A 37 -14.35 -7.11 9.87
N ASP A 38 -15.07 -6.94 8.77
CA ASP A 38 -15.82 -8.01 8.11
C ASP A 38 -14.90 -9.14 7.63
N VAL A 39 -13.78 -8.80 7.00
CA VAL A 39 -12.75 -9.75 6.55
C VAL A 39 -12.08 -10.41 7.75
N ALA A 40 -11.74 -9.66 8.79
CA ALA A 40 -11.13 -10.21 10.01
C ALA A 40 -12.03 -11.22 10.74
N ARG A 41 -13.34 -10.94 10.78
CA ARG A 41 -14.34 -11.89 11.30
C ARG A 41 -14.43 -13.14 10.44
N ALA A 42 -14.48 -12.99 9.12
CA ALA A 42 -14.51 -14.12 8.19
C ALA A 42 -13.25 -14.98 8.30
N ALA A 43 -12.07 -14.36 8.41
CA ALA A 43 -10.80 -15.05 8.64
C ALA A 43 -10.85 -15.90 9.93
N THR A 44 -11.29 -15.30 11.04
CA THR A 44 -11.43 -16.00 12.34
C THR A 44 -12.39 -17.19 12.24
N SER A 45 -13.54 -17.01 11.59
CA SER A 45 -14.55 -18.08 11.44
C SER A 45 -14.11 -19.18 10.47
N SER A 46 -13.22 -18.88 9.52
CA SER A 46 -12.73 -19.86 8.54
C SER A 46 -11.75 -20.88 9.14
N GLY A 47 -11.10 -20.55 10.27
CA GLY A 47 -10.00 -21.32 10.84
C GLY A 47 -8.73 -21.36 9.97
N ARG A 48 -8.67 -20.60 8.87
CA ARG A 48 -7.47 -20.43 8.04
C ARG A 48 -6.49 -19.47 8.71
N ASP A 49 -5.23 -19.51 8.25
CA ASP A 49 -4.27 -18.46 8.58
C ASP A 49 -4.84 -17.08 8.20
N PRO A 50 -4.96 -16.13 9.14
CA PRO A 50 -5.62 -14.85 8.87
C PRO A 50 -4.92 -14.00 7.82
N PHE A 51 -3.59 -14.07 7.71
CA PHE A 51 -2.84 -13.23 6.78
C PHE A 51 -2.95 -13.75 5.35
N ALA A 52 -2.84 -15.07 5.16
CA ALA A 52 -3.15 -15.70 3.88
C ALA A 52 -4.61 -15.46 3.47
N PHE A 53 -5.55 -15.54 4.43
CA PHE A 53 -6.96 -15.23 4.17
C PHE A 53 -7.16 -13.78 3.72
N ALA A 54 -6.48 -12.82 4.38
CA ALA A 54 -6.56 -11.40 4.04
C ALA A 54 -6.08 -11.14 2.60
N TYR A 55 -4.95 -11.73 2.22
CA TYR A 55 -4.41 -11.59 0.87
C TYR A 55 -5.33 -12.21 -0.19
N ASP A 56 -5.82 -13.43 0.04
CA ASP A 56 -6.80 -14.06 -0.86
C ASP A 56 -8.04 -13.17 -1.03
N HIS A 57 -8.55 -12.60 0.06
CA HIS A 57 -9.69 -11.69 0.01
C HIS A 57 -9.37 -10.44 -0.81
N TYR A 58 -8.19 -9.84 -0.62
CA TYR A 58 -7.76 -8.69 -1.39
C TYR A 58 -7.73 -8.97 -2.90
N GLN A 59 -7.06 -10.05 -3.31
CA GLN A 59 -6.91 -10.42 -4.73
C GLN A 59 -8.26 -10.71 -5.41
N LEU A 60 -9.16 -11.40 -4.69
CA LEU A 60 -10.44 -11.81 -5.25
C LEU A 60 -11.48 -10.69 -5.23
N TYR A 61 -11.50 -9.87 -4.17
CA TYR A 61 -12.58 -8.91 -3.91
C TYR A 61 -12.08 -7.52 -3.54
N GLY A 62 -11.08 -7.44 -2.65
CA GLY A 62 -10.72 -6.19 -1.97
C GLY A 62 -10.43 -5.01 -2.89
N TRP A 63 -9.54 -5.19 -3.86
CA TRP A 63 -9.20 -4.09 -4.76
C TRP A 63 -10.38 -3.67 -5.65
N LYS A 64 -11.27 -4.61 -6.02
CA LYS A 64 -12.49 -4.33 -6.79
C LYS A 64 -13.52 -3.55 -5.98
N GLU A 65 -13.53 -3.76 -4.67
CA GLU A 65 -14.34 -3.01 -3.71
C GLU A 65 -13.69 -1.66 -3.34
N GLY A 66 -12.47 -1.40 -3.82
CA GLY A 66 -11.70 -0.21 -3.55
C GLY A 66 -11.16 -0.15 -2.12
N ARG A 67 -10.83 -1.30 -1.52
CA ARG A 67 -10.20 -1.39 -0.20
C ARG A 67 -8.69 -1.19 -0.33
N ASN A 68 -8.13 -0.38 0.56
CA ASN A 68 -6.70 -0.07 0.57
C ASN A 68 -5.90 -1.27 1.12
N PRO A 69 -4.83 -1.71 0.42
CA PRO A 69 -4.00 -2.83 0.83
C PRO A 69 -3.02 -2.51 1.95
N ASP A 70 -2.68 -1.23 2.11
CA ASP A 70 -1.72 -0.71 3.08
C ASP A 70 -2.06 0.74 3.46
N ALA A 71 -1.28 1.33 4.36
CA ALA A 71 -1.51 2.67 4.89
C ALA A 71 -1.23 3.82 3.91
N VAL A 72 -0.52 3.55 2.81
CA VAL A 72 -0.09 4.53 1.81
C VAL A 72 -0.92 4.44 0.53
N PHE A 73 -1.25 3.24 0.04
CA PHE A 73 -1.91 3.06 -1.25
C PHE A 73 -3.42 3.37 -1.18
N ASP A 74 -3.91 4.31 -1.99
CA ASP A 74 -5.34 4.62 -2.11
C ASP A 74 -5.91 3.97 -3.38
N THR A 75 -6.57 2.81 -3.19
CA THR A 75 -7.06 1.99 -4.31
C THR A 75 -8.11 2.71 -5.15
N LYS A 76 -9.05 3.41 -4.50
CA LYS A 76 -10.09 4.16 -5.21
C LYS A 76 -9.49 5.36 -5.93
N GLY A 77 -8.61 6.09 -5.27
CA GLY A 77 -7.90 7.21 -5.84
C GLY A 77 -7.08 6.82 -7.06
N TYR A 78 -6.29 5.75 -6.95
CA TYR A 78 -5.46 5.23 -8.03
C TYR A 78 -6.28 4.87 -9.28
N LEU A 79 -7.36 4.08 -9.12
CA LEU A 79 -8.23 3.70 -10.23
C LEU A 79 -9.00 4.90 -10.82
N ASN A 80 -9.26 5.94 -10.04
CA ASN A 80 -9.90 7.16 -10.54
C ASN A 80 -8.92 8.09 -11.27
N ALA A 81 -7.67 8.16 -10.82
CA ALA A 81 -6.61 8.96 -11.45
C ALA A 81 -6.10 8.32 -12.75
N TYR A 82 -5.98 6.98 -12.76
CA TYR A 82 -5.37 6.21 -13.83
C TYR A 82 -6.42 5.37 -14.55
N GLY A 83 -7.15 6.04 -15.45
CA GLY A 83 -8.27 5.45 -16.18
C GLY A 83 -7.88 4.26 -17.08
N ASP A 84 -6.63 4.20 -17.53
CA ASP A 84 -6.06 3.08 -18.29
C ASP A 84 -5.96 1.81 -17.44
N VAL A 85 -5.51 1.92 -16.19
CA VAL A 85 -5.44 0.80 -15.23
C VAL A 85 -6.85 0.31 -14.91
N LYS A 86 -7.78 1.24 -14.66
CA LYS A 86 -9.19 0.91 -14.43
C LYS A 86 -9.83 0.21 -15.64
N ALA A 87 -9.56 0.68 -16.85
CA ALA A 87 -10.07 0.07 -18.08
C ALA A 87 -9.48 -1.33 -18.33
N ALA A 88 -8.21 -1.54 -17.95
CA ALA A 88 -7.56 -2.85 -18.06
C ALA A 88 -8.13 -3.88 -17.06
N GLY A 89 -8.79 -3.43 -15.98
CA GLY A 89 -9.40 -4.33 -14.98
C GLY A 89 -8.37 -5.16 -14.23
N VAL A 90 -7.16 -4.63 -14.05
CA VAL A 90 -6.06 -5.28 -13.32
C VAL A 90 -5.99 -4.79 -11.87
N ASP A 91 -5.34 -5.59 -11.02
CA ASP A 91 -5.05 -5.20 -9.64
C ASP A 91 -4.17 -3.93 -9.63
N PRO A 92 -4.65 -2.82 -9.02
CA PRO A 92 -3.94 -1.55 -9.02
C PRO A 92 -2.66 -1.55 -8.18
N LEU A 93 -2.60 -2.32 -7.09
CA LEU A 93 -1.38 -2.44 -6.28
C LEU A 93 -0.30 -3.17 -7.08
N LEU A 94 -0.66 -4.29 -7.70
CA LEU A 94 0.24 -5.05 -8.56
C LEU A 94 0.70 -4.21 -9.77
N HIS A 95 -0.21 -3.44 -10.37
CA HIS A 95 0.15 -2.53 -11.45
C HIS A 95 1.19 -1.50 -11.01
N TYR A 96 0.99 -0.90 -9.83
CA TYR A 96 1.90 0.08 -9.29
C TYR A 96 3.31 -0.48 -9.05
N ASP A 97 3.41 -1.63 -8.36
CA ASP A 97 4.68 -2.32 -8.07
C ASP A 97 5.45 -2.70 -9.34
N LEU A 98 4.75 -3.20 -10.36
CA LEU A 98 5.38 -3.66 -11.60
C LEU A 98 5.71 -2.52 -12.58
N TYR A 99 4.85 -1.49 -12.66
CA TYR A 99 4.89 -0.47 -13.71
C TYR A 99 4.73 0.95 -13.17
N GLY A 100 3.72 1.20 -12.34
CA GLY A 100 3.27 2.54 -12.00
C GLY A 100 4.36 3.44 -11.45
N TRP A 101 5.18 2.98 -10.50
CA TRP A 101 6.24 3.83 -9.94
C TRP A 101 7.35 4.16 -10.95
N LYS A 102 7.60 3.27 -11.93
CA LYS A 102 8.59 3.50 -13.01
C LYS A 102 8.08 4.52 -14.02
N GLU A 103 6.76 4.60 -14.16
CA GLU A 103 6.08 5.61 -14.95
C GLU A 103 5.91 6.94 -14.18
N GLY A 104 6.34 7.00 -12.91
CA GLY A 104 6.25 8.17 -12.04
C GLY A 104 4.86 8.39 -11.44
N ARG A 105 3.95 7.39 -11.52
CA ARG A 105 2.61 7.50 -10.94
C ARG A 105 2.66 7.53 -9.43
N ASP A 106 1.76 8.28 -8.81
CA ASP A 106 1.58 8.32 -7.36
C ASP A 106 0.60 7.23 -6.87
N PRO A 107 0.94 6.46 -5.82
CA PRO A 107 0.04 5.45 -5.23
C PRO A 107 -1.08 6.08 -4.38
N SER A 108 -0.87 7.31 -3.89
CA SER A 108 -1.89 8.12 -3.23
C SER A 108 -1.54 9.60 -3.25
N LYS A 109 -2.51 10.45 -2.88
CA LYS A 109 -2.29 11.89 -2.66
C LYS A 109 -1.28 12.22 -1.56
N GLY A 110 -1.02 11.25 -0.68
CA GLY A 110 -0.09 11.39 0.44
C GLY A 110 1.33 10.94 0.09
N PHE A 111 1.57 10.48 -1.15
CA PHE A 111 2.85 9.94 -1.57
C PHE A 111 3.15 10.32 -3.02
N ASP A 112 4.05 11.27 -3.21
CA ASP A 112 4.63 11.67 -4.48
C ASP A 112 5.85 10.78 -4.77
N THR A 113 5.67 9.89 -5.74
CA THR A 113 6.67 8.91 -6.17
C THR A 113 7.95 9.60 -6.64
N THR A 114 7.81 10.65 -7.43
CA THR A 114 8.92 11.36 -8.06
C THR A 114 9.72 12.14 -7.02
N ALA A 115 9.03 12.84 -6.11
CA ALA A 115 9.65 13.58 -5.03
C ALA A 115 10.36 12.65 -4.03
N TYR A 116 9.77 11.48 -3.73
CA TYR A 116 10.42 10.49 -2.88
C TYR A 116 11.72 9.98 -3.51
N LEU A 117 11.73 9.66 -4.81
CA LEU A 117 12.94 9.20 -5.50
C LEU A 117 13.99 10.31 -5.65
N ALA A 118 13.57 11.56 -5.86
CA ALA A 118 14.47 12.71 -5.96
C ALA A 118 15.20 12.99 -4.64
N THR A 119 14.53 12.78 -3.51
CA THR A 119 15.11 12.99 -2.17
C THR A 119 15.90 11.78 -1.66
N ASN A 120 15.60 10.58 -2.16
CA ASN A 120 16.20 9.32 -1.72
C ASN A 120 17.00 8.65 -2.85
N GLY A 121 18.14 9.24 -3.19
CA GLY A 121 18.97 8.80 -4.33
C GLY A 121 19.56 7.38 -4.19
N ASP A 122 19.64 6.83 -2.98
CA ASP A 122 19.93 5.41 -2.74
C ASP A 122 18.81 4.50 -3.28
N VAL A 123 17.55 4.84 -3.02
CA VAL A 123 16.37 4.11 -3.52
C VAL A 123 16.24 4.24 -5.04
N ALA A 124 16.46 5.44 -5.57
CA ALA A 124 16.44 5.65 -7.03
C ALA A 124 17.50 4.79 -7.76
N ARG A 125 18.70 4.63 -7.17
CA ARG A 125 19.76 3.79 -7.74
C ARG A 125 19.50 2.30 -7.60
N SER A 126 18.83 1.88 -6.53
CA SER A 126 18.48 0.47 -6.32
C SER A 126 17.31 0.00 -7.19
N LYS A 127 16.57 0.93 -7.82
CA LYS A 127 15.41 0.64 -8.68
C LYS A 127 14.36 -0.22 -7.99
N VAL A 128 14.14 0.05 -6.70
CA VAL A 128 13.11 -0.58 -5.87
C VAL A 128 11.86 0.30 -5.88
N ASP A 129 10.68 -0.32 -5.76
CA ASP A 129 9.43 0.41 -5.55
C ASP A 129 9.56 1.37 -4.34
N PRO A 130 9.36 2.69 -4.55
CA PRO A 130 9.53 3.69 -3.49
C PRO A 130 8.48 3.59 -2.38
N MET A 131 7.24 3.21 -2.69
CA MET A 131 6.20 2.99 -1.66
C MET A 131 6.57 1.78 -0.82
N LEU A 132 6.96 0.67 -1.47
CA LEU A 132 7.39 -0.53 -0.77
C LEU A 132 8.59 -0.25 0.13
N HIS A 133 9.59 0.48 -0.39
CA HIS A 133 10.73 0.91 0.41
C HIS A 133 10.29 1.78 1.59
N TYR A 134 9.39 2.73 1.37
CA TYR A 134 8.90 3.60 2.44
C TYR A 134 8.18 2.80 3.54
N LEU A 135 7.29 1.89 3.15
CA LEU A 135 6.59 0.99 4.06
C LEU A 135 7.58 0.10 4.82
N GLN A 136 8.57 -0.50 4.17
CA GLN A 136 9.50 -1.43 4.82
C GLN A 136 10.55 -0.75 5.70
N TYR A 137 11.06 0.41 5.28
CA TYR A 137 12.24 1.05 5.88
C TYR A 137 12.02 2.54 6.12
N GLY A 138 11.52 3.27 5.13
CA GLY A 138 11.53 4.73 5.14
C GLY A 138 10.79 5.36 6.32
N ALA A 139 9.61 4.83 6.68
CA ALA A 139 8.85 5.32 7.83
C ALA A 139 9.59 5.11 9.16
N LEU A 140 10.26 3.97 9.34
CA LEU A 140 11.05 3.65 10.53
C LEU A 140 12.37 4.45 10.58
N GLU A 141 12.94 4.76 9.41
CA GLU A 141 14.12 5.61 9.25
C GLU A 141 13.81 7.11 9.42
N GLY A 142 12.53 7.48 9.60
CA GLY A 142 12.10 8.88 9.71
C GLY A 142 12.18 9.67 8.40
N ARG A 143 12.21 8.98 7.25
CA ARG A 143 12.14 9.63 5.93
C ARG A 143 10.74 10.24 5.76
N ALA A 144 10.68 11.38 5.07
CA ALA A 144 9.39 11.96 4.71
C ALA A 144 8.72 11.13 3.60
N ALA A 145 7.40 10.95 3.69
CA ALA A 145 6.54 10.66 2.54
C ALA A 145 6.04 12.00 2.00
N PRO A 146 6.73 12.61 1.02
CA PRO A 146 6.24 13.85 0.43
C PRO A 146 4.91 13.56 -0.25
N GLY A 147 3.91 14.40 -0.05
CA GLY A 147 2.64 14.35 -0.78
C GLY A 147 2.22 15.78 -1.09
N ASP A 148 1.68 16.02 -2.27
CA ASP A 148 1.26 17.34 -2.72
C ASP A 148 -0.27 17.52 -2.72
N THR A 149 -1.00 16.58 -2.12
CA THR A 149 -2.47 16.48 -2.08
C THR A 149 -3.15 16.20 -3.42
N THR A 150 -2.37 15.98 -4.48
CA THR A 150 -2.83 15.61 -5.81
C THR A 150 -2.42 14.18 -6.15
N PHE A 151 -3.12 13.58 -7.12
CA PHE A 151 -2.66 12.34 -7.75
C PHE A 151 -2.03 12.73 -9.08
N GLY A 152 -0.84 12.22 -9.40
CA GLY A 152 -0.27 12.48 -10.71
C GLY A 152 1.07 11.81 -10.97
N PHE A 153 1.85 12.47 -11.81
CA PHE A 153 3.18 12.03 -12.23
C PHE A 153 4.30 12.75 -11.45
N GLY A 154 4.00 13.19 -10.21
CA GLY A 154 4.77 14.22 -9.51
C GLY A 154 4.79 15.56 -10.27
N ASN A 155 5.28 16.60 -9.59
CA ASN A 155 5.42 17.93 -10.18
C ASN A 155 6.49 17.88 -11.30
N GLN A 156 6.06 17.75 -12.56
CA GLN A 156 6.91 17.91 -13.73
C GLN A 156 7.28 19.39 -13.85
N GLY A 157 8.34 19.80 -13.15
CA GLY A 157 8.96 21.13 -13.27
C GLY A 157 9.74 21.29 -14.56
#